data_AF-A0A849TK99-F1
#
_entry.id   AF-A0A849TK99-F1
#
_cell.length_a   1.000
_cell.length_b   1.000
_cell.length_c   1.000
_cell.angle_alpha   90.00
_cell.angle_beta   90.00
_cell.angle_gamma   90.00
#
_symmetry.space_group_name_H-M   'P 1'
#
loop_
_entity.id
_entity.type
_entity.pdbx_description
1 polymer ?
#
loop_
_entity_poly.entity_id
_entity_poly.type
_entity_poly.pdbx_seq_one_letter_code
_entity_poly.pdbx_strand_id
1 'polypeptide(L)' 'DFDSDAVGGQDKIDLSGRGFTAASLGSAIVISGTTTTVITIGADTITLNGVASSTLSATDFVF' A
#
# COMPACT_ATOMS: atom_id res chain seq x y z
N ASP A 1 13.60 0.43 -4.27
CA ASP A 1 13.80 1.41 -3.19
C ASP A 1 12.63 2.38 -3.32
N PHE A 2 11.60 2.22 -2.49
CA PHE A 2 10.57 3.25 -2.31
C PHE A 2 11.31 4.36 -1.58
N ASP A 3 11.41 5.54 -2.18
CA ASP A 3 12.44 6.49 -1.77
C ASP A 3 12.19 7.06 -0.36
N SER A 4 13.24 7.60 0.23
CA SER A 4 13.35 7.95 1.65
C SER A 4 12.49 9.14 2.10
N ASP A 5 11.59 9.67 1.27
CA ASP A 5 10.65 10.73 1.62
C ASP A 5 9.21 10.18 1.66
N ALA A 6 8.89 9.50 2.76
CA ALA A 6 7.63 8.82 3.08
C ALA A 6 6.42 9.78 3.25
N VAL A 7 6.19 10.67 2.29
CA VAL A 7 4.98 11.49 2.19
C VAL A 7 3.95 10.71 1.38
N GLY A 8 2.79 10.43 1.99
CA GLY A 8 1.67 9.79 1.29
C GLY A 8 1.28 10.56 0.01
N GLY A 9 1.02 9.86 -1.09
CA GLY A 9 0.66 10.45 -2.38
C GLY A 9 1.80 10.70 -3.38
N GLN A 10 3.08 10.53 -3.01
CA GLN A 10 4.21 10.71 -3.94
C GLN A 10 4.50 9.43 -4.74
N ASP A 11 4.75 8.33 -4.04
CA ASP A 11 5.02 7.03 -4.66
C ASP A 11 3.74 6.23 -4.87
N LYS A 12 3.72 5.41 -5.93
CA LYS A 12 2.60 4.52 -6.23
C LYS A 12 3.02 3.06 -6.22
N ILE A 13 2.18 2.21 -5.64
CA ILE A 13 2.31 0.76 -5.69
C ILE A 13 1.55 0.25 -6.92
N ASP A 14 2.26 -0.31 -7.89
CA ASP A 14 1.64 -0.89 -9.09
C ASP A 14 1.27 -2.37 -8.88
N LEU A 15 -0.04 -2.64 -8.93
CA LEU A 15 -0.66 -3.95 -8.82
C LEU A 15 -1.41 -4.35 -10.11
N SER A 16 -1.30 -3.57 -11.18
CA SER A 16 -2.05 -3.77 -12.42
C SER A 16 -1.77 -5.13 -13.08
N GLY A 17 -0.54 -5.61 -12.99
CA GLY A 17 -0.14 -6.94 -13.46
C GLY A 17 -0.63 -8.11 -12.58
N ARG A 18 -1.28 -7.84 -11.45
CA ARG A 18 -1.66 -8.86 -10.46
C ARG A 18 -3.16 -9.17 -10.43
N GLY A 19 -3.97 -8.48 -11.23
CA GLY A 19 -5.42 -8.71 -11.33
C GLY A 19 -6.23 -8.19 -10.14
N PHE A 20 -5.64 -7.34 -9.30
CA PHE A 20 -6.37 -6.62 -8.26
C PHE A 20 -7.03 -5.36 -8.84
N THR A 21 -8.09 -4.90 -8.19
CA THR A 21 -8.76 -3.65 -8.52
C THR A 21 -8.90 -2.79 -7.27
N ALA A 22 -9.37 -1.55 -7.42
CA ALA A 22 -9.70 -0.71 -6.26
C ALA A 22 -10.71 -1.38 -5.30
N ALA A 23 -11.59 -2.25 -5.81
CA ALA A 23 -12.54 -3.01 -4.98
C ALA A 23 -11.87 -4.10 -4.11
N SER A 24 -10.61 -4.44 -4.40
CA SER A 24 -9.82 -5.37 -3.60
C SER A 24 -9.30 -4.74 -2.30
N LEU A 25 -9.31 -3.41 -2.17
CA LEU A 25 -8.96 -2.71 -0.93
C LEU A 25 -9.97 -3.03 0.19
N GLY A 26 -9.44 -3.37 1.36
CA GLY A 26 -10.24 -3.76 2.53
C GLY A 26 -10.76 -5.20 2.51
N SER A 27 -10.60 -5.93 1.40
CA SER A 27 -10.98 -7.35 1.29
C SER A 27 -9.75 -8.24 1.10
N ALA A 28 -9.04 -8.08 -0.02
CA ALA A 28 -7.84 -8.84 -0.36
C ALA A 28 -6.54 -8.06 -0.15
N ILE A 29 -6.64 -6.73 -0.10
CA ILE A 29 -5.56 -5.80 0.22
C ILE A 29 -5.87 -5.17 1.57
N VAL A 30 -5.11 -5.53 2.59
CA VAL A 30 -5.28 -5.04 3.96
C VAL A 30 -4.09 -4.15 4.32
N ILE A 31 -4.37 -2.92 4.72
CA ILE A 31 -3.37 -1.93 5.12
C ILE A 31 -3.50 -1.73 6.63
N SER A 32 -2.41 -1.90 7.37
CA SER A 32 -2.43 -1.76 8.83
C SER A 32 -1.10 -1.23 9.36
N GLY A 33 -1.14 -0.61 10.54
CA GLY A 33 0.06 -0.16 11.25
C GLY A 33 0.12 1.36 11.43
N THR A 34 0.70 1.81 12.54
CA THR A 34 0.64 3.21 12.95
C THR A 34 1.86 4.02 12.53
N THR A 35 3.06 3.47 12.70
CA THR A 35 4.34 4.13 12.35
C THR A 35 5.14 3.33 11.32
N THR A 36 4.76 2.06 11.14
CA THR A 36 5.26 1.16 10.10
C THR A 36 4.04 0.50 9.52
N THR A 37 3.84 0.66 8.22
CA THR A 37 2.69 0.08 7.54
C THR A 37 3.03 -1.29 7.00
N VAL A 38 2.14 -2.25 7.24
CA VAL A 38 2.14 -3.55 6.57
C VAL A 38 0.94 -3.60 5.64
N ILE A 39 1.23 -3.84 4.36
CA ILE A 39 0.24 -4.06 3.31
C ILE A 39 0.25 -5.55 3.00
N THR A 40 -0.84 -6.24 3.30
CA THR A 40 -1.03 -7.65 2.94
C THR A 40 -1.84 -7.74 1.66
N ILE A 41 -1.33 -8.46 0.66
CA ILE A 41 -1.95 -8.65 -0.66
C ILE A 41 -2.04 -10.15 -0.92
N GLY A 42 -3.20 -10.74 -0.63
CA GLY A 42 -3.33 -12.19 -0.64
C GLY A 42 -2.37 -12.84 0.37
N ALA A 43 -1.37 -13.60 -0.12
CA ALA A 43 -0.34 -14.24 0.71
C ALA A 43 0.95 -13.41 0.83
N ASP A 44 1.08 -12.34 0.05
CA ASP A 44 2.28 -11.50 0.03
C ASP A 44 2.15 -10.34 1.02
N THR A 45 3.28 -9.88 1.55
CA THR A 45 3.33 -8.72 2.45
C THR A 45 4.38 -7.73 2.01
N ILE A 46 4.04 -6.44 2.04
CA ILE A 46 4.94 -5.31 1.85
C ILE A 46 5.02 -4.55 3.16
N THR A 47 6.23 -4.20 3.60
CA THR A 47 6.46 -3.39 4.81
C THR A 47 7.03 -2.03 4.40
N LEU A 48 6.34 -0.96 4.81
CA LEU A 48 6.74 0.42 4.62
C LEU A 48 7.17 0.99 5.97
N ASN A 49 8.48 1.13 6.16
CA ASN A 49 9.04 1.67 7.39
C ASN A 49 8.87 3.19 7.44
N GLY A 50 8.43 3.73 8.58
CA GLY A 50 8.23 5.17 8.74
C GLY A 50 6.97 5.74 8.08
N VAL A 51 6.18 4.91 7.39
CA VAL A 51 4.89 5.30 6.80
C VAL A 51 3.76 4.88 7.74
N ALA A 52 2.88 5.83 8.08
CA ALA A 52 1.65 5.56 8.83
C ALA A 52 0.53 5.08 7.91
N SER A 53 -0.25 4.06 8.28
CA SER A 53 -1.29 3.54 7.39
C SER A 53 -2.37 4.57 7.09
N SER A 54 -2.57 5.53 7.98
CA SER A 54 -3.53 6.63 7.83
C SER A 54 -3.19 7.62 6.71
N THR A 55 -1.95 7.61 6.20
CA THR A 55 -1.52 8.45 5.08
C THR A 55 -1.66 7.76 3.73
N LEU A 56 -2.09 6.49 3.71
CA LEU A 56 -2.32 5.73 2.50
C LEU A 56 -3.81 5.68 2.17
N SER A 57 -4.08 5.68 0.87
CA SER A 57 -5.42 5.69 0.29
C SER A 57 -5.43 4.91 -1.02
N ALA A 58 -6.61 4.78 -1.65
CA ALA A 58 -6.73 4.11 -2.94
C ALA A 58 -5.94 4.79 -4.06
N THR A 59 -5.60 6.08 -3.96
CA THR A 59 -4.87 6.81 -5.00
C THR A 59 -3.37 6.49 -5.03
N ASP A 60 -2.86 5.88 -3.96
CA ASP A 60 -1.48 5.42 -3.84
C ASP A 60 -1.24 4.07 -4.55
N PHE A 61 -2.29 3.50 -5.16
CA PHE A 61 -2.23 2.24 -5.89
C PHE A 61 -2.58 2.43 -7.36
N VAL A 62 -1.83 1.76 -8.24
CA VAL A 62 -2.17 1.59 -9.65
C VAL A 62 -2.69 0.17 -9.82
N PHE A 63 -3.83 0.05 -10.47
CA PHE A 63 -4.50 -1.21 -10.80
C PHE A 63 -4.73 -1.28 -12.31
#